data_AF-X1K3B5-F1
#
_entry.id   AF-X1K3B5-F1
#
_cell.length_a   1.000
_cell.length_b   1.000
_cell.length_c   1.000
_cell.angle_alpha   90.00
_cell.angle_beta   90.00
_cell.angle_gamma   90.00
#
_symmetry.space_group_name_H-M   'P 1'
#
loop_
_entity.id
_entity.type
_entity.pdbx_description
1 polymer ?
#
loop_
_entity_poly.entity_id
_entity_poly.type
_entity_poly.pdbx_seq_one_letter_code
_entity_poly.pdbx_strand_id
1 'polypeptide(L)'
;TPIQWDNSPYAGFTTGTPWIKVNLNYPEINVAKDLKDSDSIFYYYKKLIHLRKENSIIIHGDYQLILEEDEHIYSYLRNLNKDRLLIILNFFSNQTIFNLPEDVYYKDKKLLISNYDIEEDEDIKRIYLRPYEARVYKLY
;
A
#
# COMPACT_ATOMS: atom_id res chain seq x y z
N THR A 1 0.74 -6.07 -22.81
CA THR A 1 2.17 -5.94 -23.22
C THR A 1 2.97 -7.03 -22.52
N PRO A 2 4.19 -7.37 -22.98
CA PRO A 2 5.02 -8.37 -22.33
C PRO A 2 5.56 -7.91 -20.96
N ILE A 3 6.02 -8.86 -20.14
CA ILE A 3 6.70 -8.54 -18.87
C ILE A 3 8.00 -7.79 -19.14
N GLN A 4 8.30 -6.81 -18.30
CA GLN A 4 9.50 -5.98 -18.37
C GLN A 4 10.56 -6.50 -17.39
N TRP A 5 11.40 -7.46 -17.82
CA TRP A 5 12.40 -8.09 -16.97
C TRP A 5 13.59 -7.16 -16.69
N ASP A 6 14.11 -6.51 -17.72
CA ASP A 6 15.26 -5.62 -17.63
C ASP A 6 15.18 -4.50 -18.68
N ASN A 7 16.29 -3.77 -18.88
CA ASN A 7 16.41 -2.67 -19.85
C ASN A 7 17.03 -3.10 -21.20
N SER A 8 17.18 -4.40 -21.45
CA SER A 8 17.66 -4.92 -22.73
C SER A 8 16.55 -4.86 -23.80
N PRO A 9 16.85 -5.10 -25.10
CA PRO A 9 15.83 -5.10 -26.14
C PRO A 9 14.60 -5.93 -25.78
N TYR A 10 13.42 -5.36 -26.03
CA TYR A 10 12.12 -5.94 -25.64
C TYR A 10 11.99 -6.27 -24.15
N ALA A 11 12.71 -5.52 -23.31
CA ALA A 11 12.73 -5.66 -21.86
C ALA A 11 13.16 -7.04 -21.34
N GLY A 12 14.03 -7.74 -22.09
CA GLY A 12 14.46 -9.09 -21.76
C GLY A 12 13.37 -10.16 -21.93
N PHE A 13 12.21 -9.82 -22.50
CA PHE A 13 11.11 -10.76 -22.71
C PHE A 13 11.42 -11.81 -23.79
N THR A 14 12.07 -11.41 -24.87
CA THR A 14 12.41 -12.28 -25.99
C THR A 14 13.60 -11.73 -26.76
N THR A 15 14.34 -12.61 -27.45
CA THR A 15 15.37 -12.23 -28.42
C THR A 15 14.80 -12.08 -29.84
N GLY A 16 13.56 -12.53 -30.08
CA GLY A 16 12.86 -12.42 -31.37
C GLY A 16 11.96 -11.20 -31.44
N THR A 17 10.93 -11.26 -32.29
CA THR A 17 9.90 -10.21 -32.34
C THR A 17 8.78 -10.54 -31.37
N PRO A 18 8.47 -9.68 -30.38
CA PRO A 18 7.38 -9.95 -29.47
C PRO A 18 6.03 -9.88 -30.21
N TRP A 19 5.13 -10.81 -29.89
CA TRP A 19 3.79 -10.89 -30.50
C TRP A 19 2.91 -9.65 -30.25
N ILE A 20 3.27 -8.87 -29.22
CA ILE A 20 2.66 -7.59 -28.87
C ILE A 20 3.76 -6.62 -28.45
N LYS A 21 3.62 -5.32 -28.80
CA LYS A 21 4.60 -4.29 -28.46
C LYS A 21 4.88 -4.23 -26.96
N VAL A 22 6.16 -4.08 -26.60
CA VAL A 22 6.59 -3.77 -25.23
C VAL A 22 6.29 -2.30 -24.95
N ASN A 23 5.91 -1.99 -23.71
CA ASN A 23 5.68 -0.60 -23.31
C ASN A 23 7.01 0.16 -23.34
N LEU A 24 7.01 1.38 -23.84
CA LEU A 24 8.21 2.19 -24.04
C LEU A 24 8.90 2.58 -22.72
N ASN A 25 8.20 2.47 -21.58
CA ASN A 25 8.75 2.77 -20.26
C ASN A 25 9.64 1.67 -19.65
N TYR A 26 9.89 0.56 -20.35
CA TYR A 26 10.69 -0.56 -19.83
C TYR A 26 12.12 -0.24 -19.39
N PRO A 27 12.83 0.77 -19.96
CA PRO A 27 14.14 1.15 -19.42
C PRO A 27 14.05 1.68 -17.98
N GLU A 28 12.90 2.26 -17.63
CA GLU A 28 12.66 2.87 -16.31
C GLU A 28 11.87 2.00 -15.34
N ILE A 29 10.98 1.15 -15.84
CA ILE A 29 10.15 0.25 -15.04
C ILE A 29 10.48 -1.18 -15.46
N ASN A 30 11.24 -1.92 -14.65
CA ASN A 30 11.55 -3.32 -14.91
C ASN A 30 11.97 -4.04 -13.63
N VAL A 31 11.87 -5.37 -13.65
CA VAL A 31 12.17 -6.24 -12.49
C VAL A 31 13.61 -6.07 -12.03
N ALA A 32 14.59 -6.01 -12.95
CA ALA A 32 16.00 -5.89 -12.60
C ALA A 32 16.33 -4.59 -11.86
N LYS A 33 15.63 -3.49 -12.16
CA LYS A 33 15.74 -2.21 -11.44
C LYS A 33 15.06 -2.29 -10.07
N ASP A 34 13.81 -2.79 -10.02
CA ASP A 34 13.06 -2.94 -8.78
C ASP A 34 13.77 -3.86 -7.77
N LEU A 35 14.44 -4.91 -8.22
CA LEU A 35 15.18 -5.82 -7.34
C LEU A 35 16.39 -5.18 -6.66
N LYS A 36 16.94 -4.08 -7.22
CA LYS A 36 18.09 -3.34 -6.68
C LYS A 36 17.68 -2.20 -5.75
N ASP A 37 16.43 -1.77 -5.79
CA ASP A 37 15.89 -0.69 -4.98
C ASP A 37 15.01 -1.27 -3.87
N SER A 38 15.43 -1.15 -2.61
CA SER A 38 14.70 -1.69 -1.45
C SER A 38 13.35 -1.04 -1.20
N ASP A 39 13.13 0.15 -1.76
CA ASP A 39 11.89 0.92 -1.65
C ASP A 39 11.00 0.75 -2.88
N SER A 40 11.38 -0.14 -3.80
CA SER A 40 10.60 -0.42 -5.01
C SER A 40 9.24 -1.05 -4.72
N ILE A 41 8.36 -0.94 -5.72
CA ILE A 41 7.03 -1.57 -5.72
C ILE A 41 7.15 -3.08 -5.47
N PHE A 42 8.18 -3.74 -6.01
CA PHE A 42 8.42 -5.17 -5.78
C PHE A 42 8.55 -5.50 -4.29
N TYR A 43 9.40 -4.78 -3.56
CA TYR A 43 9.59 -5.02 -2.13
C TYR A 43 8.39 -4.56 -1.30
N TYR A 44 7.68 -3.51 -1.72
CA TYR A 44 6.42 -3.12 -1.10
C TYR A 44 5.37 -4.25 -1.16
N TYR A 45 5.19 -4.88 -2.33
CA TYR A 45 4.32 -6.04 -2.47
C TYR A 45 4.81 -7.26 -1.67
N LYS A 46 6.13 -7.49 -1.60
CA LYS A 46 6.70 -8.55 -0.77
C LYS A 46 6.36 -8.34 0.71
N LYS A 47 6.46 -7.09 1.21
CA LYS A 47 6.05 -6.70 2.57
C LYS A 47 4.55 -6.95 2.78
N LEU A 48 3.68 -6.57 1.84
CA LEU A 48 2.23 -6.83 1.91
C LEU A 48 1.89 -8.33 1.98
N ILE A 49 2.52 -9.15 1.15
CA ILE A 49 2.31 -10.61 1.14
C ILE A 49 2.73 -11.21 2.47
N HIS A 50 3.88 -10.79 3.00
CA HIS A 50 4.36 -11.23 4.30
C HIS A 50 3.39 -10.82 5.42
N LEU A 51 2.95 -9.56 5.43
CA LEU A 51 1.99 -9.05 6.40
C LEU A 51 0.68 -9.86 6.37
N ARG A 52 0.14 -10.15 5.18
CA ARG A 52 -1.05 -10.99 5.02
C ARG A 52 -0.86 -12.42 5.56
N LYS A 53 0.33 -13.01 5.39
CA LYS A 53 0.64 -14.36 5.89
C LYS A 53 0.74 -14.40 7.41
N GLU A 54 1.30 -13.37 8.02
CA GLU A 54 1.52 -13.32 9.48
C GLU A 54 0.31 -12.85 10.27
N ASN A 55 -0.64 -12.17 9.64
CA ASN A 55 -1.79 -11.55 10.30
C ASN A 55 -3.10 -12.15 9.78
N SER A 56 -3.64 -13.12 10.53
CA SER A 56 -4.91 -13.79 10.20
C SER A 56 -6.09 -12.83 10.04
N ILE A 57 -6.08 -11.69 10.74
CA ILE A 57 -7.06 -10.60 10.61
C ILE A 57 -7.15 -10.04 9.18
N ILE A 58 -6.07 -10.07 8.39
CA ILE A 58 -6.09 -9.63 6.99
C ILE A 58 -6.82 -10.65 6.10
N ILE A 59 -6.84 -11.92 6.49
CA ILE A 59 -7.49 -13.00 5.74
C ILE A 59 -8.94 -13.16 6.18
N HIS A 60 -9.19 -13.25 7.49
CA HIS A 60 -10.45 -13.68 8.08
C HIS A 60 -11.22 -12.58 8.80
N GLY A 61 -10.60 -11.43 9.05
CA GLY A 61 -11.29 -10.34 9.74
C GLY A 61 -12.43 -9.77 8.92
N ASP A 62 -13.53 -9.39 9.57
CA ASP A 62 -14.63 -8.68 8.92
C ASP A 62 -14.15 -7.34 8.38
N TYR A 63 -14.90 -6.79 7.43
CA TYR A 63 -14.63 -5.51 6.80
C TYR A 63 -15.67 -4.51 7.27
N GLN A 64 -15.22 -3.32 7.66
CA GLN A 64 -16.08 -2.19 8.01
C GLN A 64 -15.53 -0.92 7.33
N LEU A 65 -16.26 -0.37 6.37
CA LEU A 65 -15.91 0.91 5.77
C LEU A 65 -16.01 2.03 6.81
N ILE A 66 -15.03 2.94 6.81
CA ILE A 66 -15.09 4.18 7.59
C ILE A 66 -14.82 5.34 6.64
N LEU A 67 -15.58 6.44 6.77
CA LEU A 67 -15.58 7.56 5.80
C LEU A 67 -16.21 7.22 4.43
N GLU A 68 -17.41 6.64 4.44
CA GLU A 68 -18.15 6.29 3.20
C GLU A 68 -18.36 7.49 2.25
N GLU A 69 -18.54 8.69 2.82
CA GLU A 69 -18.81 9.92 2.08
C GLU A 69 -17.53 10.67 1.61
N ASP A 70 -16.34 10.19 1.96
CA ASP A 70 -15.10 10.85 1.55
C ASP A 70 -14.69 10.40 0.13
N GLU A 71 -14.67 11.35 -0.81
CA GLU A 71 -14.34 11.09 -2.22
C GLU A 71 -12.84 10.86 -2.47
N HIS A 72 -11.98 11.22 -1.52
CA HIS A 72 -10.52 11.18 -1.67
C HIS A 72 -9.87 10.09 -0.82
N ILE A 73 -10.44 9.79 0.35
CA ILE A 73 -9.87 8.87 1.32
C ILE A 73 -10.71 7.62 1.37
N TYR A 74 -10.09 6.49 1.03
CA TYR A 74 -10.67 5.18 1.26
C TYR A 74 -10.07 4.60 2.54
N SER A 75 -10.88 4.52 3.59
CA SER A 75 -10.46 4.02 4.89
C SER A 75 -11.40 2.94 5.37
N TYR A 76 -10.85 1.92 6.02
CA TYR A 76 -11.67 0.83 6.55
C TYR A 76 -10.98 0.14 7.71
N LEU A 77 -11.79 -0.52 8.52
CA LEU A 77 -11.34 -1.40 9.58
C LEU A 77 -11.39 -2.85 9.11
N ARG A 78 -10.44 -3.63 9.65
CA ARG A 78 -10.58 -5.08 9.74
C ARG A 78 -10.65 -5.45 11.20
N ASN A 79 -11.63 -6.25 11.61
CA ASN A 79 -11.74 -6.73 12.98
C ASN A 79 -11.64 -8.25 13.01
N LEU A 80 -10.97 -8.81 14.03
CA LEU A 80 -10.97 -10.25 14.28
C LEU A 80 -10.74 -10.49 15.76
N ASN A 81 -11.77 -11.01 16.46
CA ASN A 81 -11.75 -11.17 17.92
C ASN A 81 -11.49 -9.84 18.65
N LYS A 82 -10.29 -9.68 19.21
CA LYS A 82 -9.84 -8.45 19.91
C LYS A 82 -8.86 -7.62 19.08
N ASP A 83 -8.39 -8.16 17.95
CA ASP A 83 -7.49 -7.44 17.06
C ASP A 83 -8.28 -6.54 16.12
N ARG A 84 -7.72 -5.37 15.84
CA ARG A 84 -8.27 -4.41 14.87
C ARG A 84 -7.15 -3.83 14.01
N LEU A 85 -7.37 -3.76 12.71
CA LEU A 85 -6.54 -3.00 11.79
C LEU A 85 -7.30 -1.80 11.27
N LEU A 86 -6.60 -0.69 11.15
CA LEU A 86 -7.04 0.52 10.46
C LEU A 86 -6.22 0.66 9.18
N ILE A 87 -6.91 0.70 8.04
CA ILE A 87 -6.32 0.88 6.72
C ILE A 87 -6.74 2.26 6.24
N ILE A 88 -5.78 3.12 5.88
CA ILE A 88 -6.00 4.49 5.43
C ILE A 88 -5.32 4.66 4.07
N LEU A 89 -6.08 4.99 3.04
CA LEU A 89 -5.57 5.17 1.67
C LEU A 89 -6.04 6.52 1.12
N ASN A 90 -5.10 7.40 0.79
CA ASN A 90 -5.39 8.57 -0.03
C ASN A 90 -5.42 8.13 -1.50
N PHE A 91 -6.57 8.14 -2.14
CA PHE A 91 -6.70 7.85 -3.58
C PHE A 91 -6.58 9.09 -4.47
N PHE A 92 -6.27 10.24 -3.87
CA PHE A 92 -6.14 11.51 -4.56
C PHE A 92 -4.68 11.90 -4.80
N SER A 93 -4.44 12.62 -5.90
CA SER A 93 -3.12 13.09 -6.31
C SER A 93 -2.64 14.33 -5.55
N ASN A 94 -3.46 14.86 -4.63
CA ASN A 94 -3.13 15.99 -3.77
C ASN A 94 -3.10 15.57 -2.29
N GLN A 95 -2.56 16.46 -1.46
CA GLN A 95 -2.63 16.30 -0.01
C GLN A 95 -4.09 16.37 0.47
N THR A 96 -4.46 15.49 1.39
CA THR A 96 -5.77 15.47 2.04
C THR A 96 -5.63 15.27 3.55
N ILE A 97 -6.72 15.48 4.29
CA ILE A 97 -6.75 15.36 5.75
C ILE A 97 -7.63 14.18 6.12
N PHE A 98 -7.02 13.15 6.70
CA PHE A 98 -7.76 12.09 7.36
C PHE A 98 -8.11 12.51 8.78
N ASN A 99 -9.38 12.38 9.16
CA ASN A 99 -9.83 12.48 10.54
C ASN A 99 -10.35 11.11 10.97
N LEU A 100 -9.82 10.57 12.06
CA LEU A 100 -10.29 9.31 12.60
C LEU A 100 -11.70 9.51 13.18
N PRO A 101 -12.70 8.71 12.78
CA PRO A 101 -14.03 8.78 13.36
C PRO A 101 -14.03 8.57 14.88
N GLU A 102 -14.87 9.30 15.60
CA GLU A 102 -14.91 9.30 17.07
C GLU A 102 -15.30 7.95 17.68
N ASP A 103 -15.97 7.09 16.91
CA ASP A 103 -16.37 5.74 17.30
C ASP A 103 -15.24 4.70 17.15
N VAL A 104 -14.10 5.08 16.57
CA VAL A 104 -12.92 4.23 16.47
C VAL A 104 -11.97 4.49 17.65
N TYR A 105 -12.15 3.71 18.70
CA TYR A 105 -11.31 3.78 19.91
C TYR A 105 -10.07 2.88 19.82
N TYR A 106 -8.97 3.35 20.39
CA TYR A 106 -7.72 2.61 20.61
C TYR A 106 -6.98 3.19 21.82
N LYS A 107 -6.22 2.37 22.54
CA LYS A 107 -5.30 2.78 23.62
C LYS A 107 -3.88 2.94 23.10
N ASP A 108 -3.48 2.07 22.19
CA ASP A 108 -2.17 2.07 21.57
C ASP A 108 -2.27 1.67 20.10
N LYS A 109 -1.23 1.97 19.33
CA LYS A 109 -1.17 1.73 17.89
C LYS A 109 0.20 1.25 17.47
N LYS A 110 0.25 0.45 16.41
CA LYS A 110 1.50 0.07 15.76
C LYS A 110 1.37 0.23 14.25
N LEU A 111 2.26 1.00 13.63
CA LEU A 111 2.38 1.05 12.18
C LEU A 111 2.88 -0.31 11.66
N LEU A 112 2.13 -0.92 10.74
CA LEU A 112 2.49 -2.19 10.12
C LEU A 112 3.18 -1.99 8.76
N ILE A 113 2.69 -1.03 7.98
CA ILE A 113 3.27 -0.67 6.68
C ILE A 113 2.82 0.74 6.28
N SER A 114 3.71 1.47 5.62
CA SER A 114 3.40 2.67 4.85
C SER A 114 4.28 2.75 3.60
N ASN A 115 3.79 3.44 2.56
CA ASN A 115 4.56 3.73 1.34
C ASN A 115 5.35 5.05 1.43
N TYR A 116 5.31 5.71 2.57
CA TYR A 116 6.16 6.84 2.90
C TYR A 116 6.71 6.70 4.32
N ASP A 117 7.77 7.44 4.63
CA ASP A 117 8.30 7.51 6.00
C ASP A 117 7.32 8.23 6.93
N ILE A 118 7.10 7.62 8.10
CA ILE A 118 6.18 8.04 9.16
C ILE A 118 6.95 8.09 10.48
N GLU A 119 6.72 9.11 11.29
CA GLU A 119 7.23 9.16 12.66
C GLU A 119 6.38 8.24 13.57
N GLU A 120 7.02 7.38 14.35
CA GLU A 120 6.31 6.35 15.14
C GLU A 120 5.29 6.93 16.14
N ASP A 121 5.59 8.11 16.69
CA ASP A 121 4.77 8.77 17.71
C ASP A 121 3.67 9.69 17.14
N GLU A 122 3.56 9.83 15.81
CA GLU A 122 2.55 10.70 15.18
C GLU A 122 1.13 10.33 15.65
N ASP A 123 0.30 11.32 15.98
CA ASP A 123 -1.11 11.08 16.31
C ASP A 123 -1.90 10.73 15.05
N ILE A 124 -2.66 9.63 15.09
CA ILE A 124 -3.47 9.17 13.96
C ILE A 124 -4.90 9.70 13.98
N LYS A 125 -5.29 10.48 15.01
CA LYS A 125 -6.60 11.14 15.05
C LYS A 125 -6.80 12.13 13.91
N ARG A 126 -5.73 12.80 13.50
CA ARG A 126 -5.72 13.72 12.36
C ARG A 126 -4.40 13.64 11.63
N ILE A 127 -4.44 13.19 10.38
CA ILE A 127 -3.25 12.95 9.56
C ILE A 127 -3.31 13.79 8.29
N TYR A 128 -2.20 14.45 7.95
CA TYR A 128 -2.00 15.06 6.64
C TYR A 128 -1.42 14.01 5.69
N LEU A 129 -2.28 13.43 4.85
CA LEU A 129 -1.88 12.40 3.90
C LEU A 129 -1.32 13.05 2.64
N ARG A 130 -0.11 12.65 2.24
CA ARG A 130 0.52 12.97 0.97
C ARG A 130 -0.22 12.31 -0.20
N PRO A 131 0.00 12.78 -1.44
CA PRO A 131 -0.55 12.14 -2.63
C PRO A 131 -0.32 10.62 -2.63
N TYR A 132 -1.38 9.83 -2.81
CA TYR A 132 -1.31 8.37 -2.85
C TYR A 132 -0.73 7.70 -1.59
N GLU A 133 -0.70 8.40 -0.44
CA GLU A 133 -0.21 7.84 0.81
C GLU A 133 -1.13 6.73 1.33
N ALA A 134 -0.51 5.61 1.70
CA ALA A 134 -1.14 4.45 2.29
C ALA A 134 -0.49 4.15 3.64
N ARG A 135 -1.32 3.92 4.65
CA ARG A 135 -0.87 3.53 5.99
C ARG A 135 -1.76 2.41 6.53
N VAL A 136 -1.17 1.43 7.20
CA VAL A 136 -1.89 0.38 7.91
C VAL A 136 -1.41 0.33 9.35
N TYR A 137 -2.35 0.50 10.29
CA TYR A 137 -2.08 0.45 11.72
C TYR A 137 -2.78 -0.75 12.35
N LYS A 138 -2.11 -1.41 13.30
CA LYS A 138 -2.76 -2.26 14.28
C LYS A 138 -3.19 -1.40 15.48
N LEU A 139 -4.41 -1.57 15.93
CA LEU A 139 -4.98 -0.87 17.09
C LEU A 139 -5.13 -1.85 18.26
N TYR A 140 -4.85 -1.39 19.48
CA TYR A 140 -4.95 -2.14 20.75
C TYR A 140 -5.92 -1.49 21.74
#